data_AF-A0A523N6E1-F1
#
_entry.id   AF-A0A523N6E1-F1
#
_cell.length_a   1.000
_cell.length_b   1.000
_cell.length_c   1.000
_cell.angle_alpha   90.00
_cell.angle_beta   90.00
_cell.angle_gamma   90.00
#
_symmetry.space_group_name_H-M   'P 1'
#
loop_
_entity.id
_entity.type
_entity.pdbx_description
1 polymer ?
#
loop_
_entity_poly.entity_id
_entity_poly.type
_entity_poly.pdbx_seq_one_letter_code
_entity_poly.pdbx_strand_id
1 'polypeptide(L)' 'GRGAYGNQGWNTPQLVIGDLAFRVIVAGESHTCGMVADGQLYCWGENGAGQLGSGSVGTGWRNVPMLVGQ' A
#
# COMPACT_ATOMS: atom_id res chain seq x y z
N GLY A 1 -6.83 20.23 8.59
CA GLY A 1 -6.16 19.32 9.54
C GLY A 1 -6.67 17.91 9.32
N ARG A 2 -5.78 16.96 9.00
CA ARG A 2 -6.09 15.53 8.98
C ARG A 2 -4.94 14.81 9.66
N GLY A 3 -5.09 14.65 10.97
CA GLY A 3 -4.22 13.83 11.81
C GLY A 3 -4.85 12.46 12.08
N ALA A 4 -4.00 11.58 12.61
CA ALA A 4 -4.29 10.27 13.19
C ALA A 4 -4.43 9.08 12.23
N TYR A 5 -3.27 8.52 11.82
CA TYR A 5 -3.14 7.08 11.53
C TYR A 5 -3.08 6.27 12.83
N GLY A 6 -3.96 6.59 13.78
CA GLY A 6 -4.01 5.96 15.09
C GLY A 6 -5.23 5.05 15.19
N ASN A 7 -4.97 3.75 15.39
CA ASN A 7 -5.87 2.80 16.04
C ASN A 7 -7.29 2.64 15.46
N GLN A 8 -7.38 2.45 14.14
CA GLN A 8 -8.53 1.78 13.54
C GLN A 8 -8.27 0.27 13.70
N GLY A 9 -9.10 -0.42 14.48
CA GLY A 9 -8.91 -1.85 14.74
C GLY A 9 -8.71 -2.64 13.44
N TRP A 10 -7.83 -3.63 13.44
CA TRP A 10 -7.48 -4.46 12.28
C TRP A 10 -8.68 -5.10 11.55
N ASN A 11 -9.86 -5.04 12.14
CA ASN A 11 -11.10 -5.64 11.66
C ASN A 11 -12.07 -4.62 11.03
N THR A 12 -11.71 -3.34 10.96
CA THR A 12 -12.49 -2.32 10.25
C THR A 12 -11.83 -2.01 8.91
N PRO A 13 -12.50 -2.25 7.77
CA PRO A 13 -11.96 -1.87 6.46
C PRO A 13 -11.56 -0.39 6.45
N GLN A 14 -10.35 -0.11 5.97
CA GLN A 14 -9.87 1.25 5.74
C GLN A 14 -9.75 1.50 4.25
N LEU A 15 -10.09 2.73 3.85
CA LEU A 15 -9.82 3.18 2.49
C LEU A 15 -8.31 3.24 2.28
N VAL A 16 -7.85 2.60 1.20
CA VAL A 16 -6.50 2.82 0.68
C VAL A 16 -6.45 4.22 0.07
N ILE A 17 -5.63 5.12 0.63
CA ILE A 17 -5.64 6.53 0.24
C ILE A 17 -5.05 6.70 -1.16
N GLY A 18 -5.83 7.28 -2.08
CA GLY A 18 -5.45 7.62 -3.45
C GLY A 18 -6.62 7.41 -4.42
N ASP A 19 -6.67 8.15 -5.53
CA ASP A 19 -7.72 8.03 -6.56
C ASP A 19 -7.47 6.85 -7.53
N LEU A 20 -6.90 5.76 -7.03
CA LEU A 20 -6.49 4.61 -7.84
C LEU A 20 -7.62 3.57 -7.94
N ALA A 21 -7.98 3.20 -9.17
CA ALA A 21 -8.93 2.12 -9.45
C ALA A 21 -8.19 0.83 -9.82
N PHE A 22 -8.05 -0.07 -8.86
CA PHE A 22 -7.37 -1.35 -9.05
C PHE A 22 -8.24 -2.35 -9.82
N ARG A 23 -7.65 -3.01 -10.82
CA ARG A 23 -8.26 -4.12 -11.55
C ARG A 23 -7.88 -5.48 -11.00
N VAL A 24 -6.69 -5.57 -10.42
CA VAL A 24 -6.15 -6.80 -9.83
C VAL A 24 -5.55 -6.43 -8.48
N ILE A 25 -5.81 -7.27 -7.47
CA ILE A 25 -5.26 -7.16 -6.12
C ILE A 25 -4.64 -8.51 -5.74
N VAL A 26 -3.46 -8.46 -5.14
CA VAL A 26 -2.79 -9.62 -4.53
C VAL A 26 -2.37 -9.25 -3.11
N ALA A 27 -2.82 -10.02 -2.13
CA ALA A 27 -2.42 -9.87 -0.75
C ALA A 27 -1.25 -10.81 -0.44
N GLY A 28 -0.18 -10.27 0.13
CA GLY A 28 0.88 -11.01 0.80
C GLY A 28 0.64 -11.10 2.31
N GLU A 29 1.63 -11.55 3.07
CA GLU A 29 1.52 -11.72 4.53
C GLU A 29 1.23 -10.40 5.26
N SER A 30 1.99 -9.35 4.95
CA SER A 30 1.87 -8.02 5.58
C SER A 30 1.93 -6.88 4.57
N HIS A 31 1.84 -7.18 3.27
CA HIS A 31 1.79 -6.19 2.19
C HIS A 31 0.71 -6.58 1.19
N THR A 32 0.28 -5.64 0.36
CA THR A 32 -0.69 -5.85 -0.71
C THR A 32 -0.23 -5.07 -1.92
N CYS A 33 -0.36 -5.67 -3.09
CA CYS A 33 -0.08 -5.03 -4.36
C CYS A 33 -1.32 -5.02 -5.23
N GLY A 34 -1.48 -3.96 -6.01
CA GLY A 34 -2.59 -3.77 -6.92
C GLY A 34 -2.13 -3.17 -8.23
N MET A 35 -2.72 -3.64 -9.32
CA MET A 35 -2.48 -3.11 -10.65
C MET A 35 -3.70 -2.34 -11.13
N VAL A 36 -3.47 -1.12 -11.61
CA VAL A 36 -4.52 -0.27 -12.20
C VAL A 36 -4.69 -0.52 -13.69
N ALA A 37 -5.68 0.12 -14.31
CA ALA A 37 -6.08 -0.15 -15.69
C ALA A 37 -5.00 0.08 -16.75
N ASP A 38 -4.07 0.99 -16.50
CA ASP A 38 -2.97 1.35 -17.41
C ASP A 38 -1.72 0.45 -17.23
N GLY A 39 -1.80 -0.55 -16.37
CA GLY A 39 -0.70 -1.50 -16.11
C GLY A 39 0.29 -1.04 -15.04
N GLN A 40 0.11 0.13 -14.45
CA GLN A 40 0.94 0.55 -13.31
C GLN A 40 0.65 -0.32 -12.08
N LEU A 41 1.73 -0.72 -11.40
CA LEU A 41 1.68 -1.55 -10.20
C LEU A 41 1.98 -0.68 -8.97
N TYR A 42 1.15 -0.81 -7.95
CA TYR A 42 1.33 -0.15 -6.68
C TYR A 42 1.30 -1.14 -5.53
N CYS A 43 2.15 -0.95 -4.53
CA CYS A 43 2.16 -1.78 -3.32
C CYS A 43 2.03 -0.91 -2.06
N TRP A 44 1.36 -1.44 -1.04
CA TRP A 44 1.25 -0.84 0.30
C TRP A 44 1.34 -1.93 1.38
N GLY A 45 1.59 -1.51 2.61
CA GLY A 45 1.77 -2.36 3.78
C GLY A 45 3.18 -2.28 4.36
N GLU A 46 3.66 -3.38 4.90
CA GLU A 46 5.01 -3.53 5.45
C GLU A 46 6.07 -3.34 4.36
N ASN A 47 7.17 -2.64 4.68
CA ASN A 47 8.27 -2.34 3.75
C ASN A 47 9.67 -2.52 4.35
N GLY A 48 9.80 -3.25 5.45
CA GLY A 48 11.06 -3.43 6.17
C GLY A 48 12.09 -4.23 5.36
N ALA A 49 11.62 -5.10 4.46
CA ALA A 49 12.49 -5.84 3.54
C ALA A 49 12.39 -5.35 2.08
N GLY A 50 11.76 -4.19 1.84
CA GLY A 50 11.59 -3.65 0.48
C GLY A 50 10.47 -4.29 -0.33
N GLN A 51 9.46 -4.87 0.33
CA GLN A 51 8.34 -5.56 -0.30
C GLN A 51 7.55 -4.67 -1.27
N LEU A 52 7.61 -3.35 -1.11
CA LEU A 52 6.87 -2.42 -1.94
C LEU A 52 7.56 -2.11 -3.28
N GLY A 53 8.83 -2.51 -3.46
CA GLY A 53 9.53 -2.33 -4.75
C GLY A 53 9.66 -0.88 -5.22
N SER A 54 9.55 0.10 -4.31
CA SER A 54 9.53 1.54 -4.60
C SER A 54 10.91 2.20 -4.50
N GLY A 55 11.99 1.44 -4.66
CA GLY A 55 13.37 1.92 -4.52
C GLY A 55 13.77 2.33 -3.08
N SER A 56 12.90 2.12 -2.09
CA SER A 56 13.13 2.49 -0.69
C SER A 56 12.70 1.38 0.25
N VAL A 57 13.44 1.23 1.34
CA VAL A 57 13.11 0.37 2.49
C VAL A 57 12.83 1.25 3.70
N GLY A 58 12.02 0.79 4.64
CA GLY A 58 11.78 1.56 5.86
C GLY A 58 11.02 0.80 6.94
N THR A 59 11.30 1.17 8.19
CA THR A 59 10.61 0.63 9.35
C THR A 59 9.25 1.34 9.51
N GLY A 60 8.19 0.72 9.01
CA GLY A 60 6.83 1.24 9.19
C GLY A 60 5.83 0.75 8.15
N TRP A 61 4.57 0.68 8.55
CA TRP A 61 3.47 0.33 7.66
C TRP A 61 3.12 1.49 6.73
N ARG A 62 3.01 1.22 5.43
CA ARG A 62 2.55 2.17 4.41
C ARG A 62 1.10 1.90 4.09
N ASN A 63 0.22 2.86 4.29
CA ASN A 63 -1.20 2.78 3.89
C ASN A 63 -1.51 3.62 2.64
N VAL A 64 -0.47 4.12 2.00
CA VAL A 64 -0.52 4.83 0.72
C VAL A 64 0.14 3.92 -0.32
N PRO A 65 -0.54 3.60 -1.44
CA PRO A 65 0.05 2.83 -2.53
C PRO A 65 1.28 3.55 -3.09
N MET A 66 2.40 2.85 -3.12
CA MET A 66 3.65 3.32 -3.69
C MET A 66 3.86 2.67 -5.06
N LEU A 67 4.27 3.47 -6.05
CA LEU A 67 4.55 2.97 -7.38
C LEU A 67 5.76 2.01 -7.33
N VAL A 68 5.61 0.84 -7.96
CA VAL A 68 6.68 -0.14 -8.09
C VAL A 68 7.61 0.26 -9.25
N GLY A 69 8.93 0.07 -9.06
CA GLY A 69 9.93 0.25 -10.11
C GLY A 69 10.47 1.68 -10.25
N GLN A 70 10.46 2.45 -9.17
CA GLN A 70 11.17 3.74 -9.09
C GLN A 70 12.65 3.57 -8.77
#